data_AF-A0A948TC09-F1
#
_entry.id   AF-A0A948TC09-F1
#
_cell.length_a   1.000
_cell.length_b   1.000
_cell.length_c   1.000
_cell.angle_alpha   90.00
_cell.angle_beta   90.00
_cell.angle_gamma   90.00
#
_symmetry.space_group_name_H-M   'P 1'
#
loop_
_entity.id
_entity.type
_entity.pdbx_description
1 polymer ?
#
loop_
_entity_poly.entity_id
_entity_poly.type
_entity_poly.pdbx_seq_one_letter_code
_entity_poly.pdbx_strand_id
1 'polypeptide(L)'
;MENYMNRMSSDAQENQEGVKTWMYAPGEGARKWDECLENSEMYLGWDDMNDLSQYSSREDMVNRMKEIYGANKSYMNDSLATWEFAQVMNVGDIVFAKKGLHNIIGRGIVTGSYDYDDEREEYKHIRSVKWEKVGDWYIDEQIVMKTLTDITKYKDYVKRLNELVETPMDETEEHSQRNYWWLNANPKVWSMSEWVVGEIQDYTLFNDNGNKRRIYQNFIDAKEGDIVVCYESNPTKQILGLAEVAKANDGEKIMFRKTETLSSPIDFSTIKEIAELRNMEFLVNPNGSFFKLTCAEYEIIIDLIRESNKLPDVVSLEKYSKSDFLNEVFMDEKDYDRLSHQLKVKKNVILQGAPGVGKTFSAKRLAYSVMGVKDDSRICFIQFHQNYSYEDFIMGYRPVEDKFILRKGIFYDFCTLAKNNRDKDYFFIIDEINRGNLSKIFGELLMLIEKDYRGEKNKMTLAYTGEKFYVPENLYIIGMMNTADRSLAMIDYALRRRFSFFNIKPGFETEGFKKKCSSVTNPKLEKLVRKIIELNKKIIEDDSLGSGFEIGHSYLCFKNPVDVTDDFLRGVVEYDIIPMLEEYWFDNKNKVNEWSEKLKSALND
;
A
#
# COMPACT_ATOMS: atom_id res chain seq x y z
N MET A 1 -48.29 -17.27 25.65
CA MET A 1 -47.49 -17.76 24.51
C MET A 1 -46.65 -16.65 23.88
N GLU A 2 -47.15 -15.41 23.76
CA GLU A 2 -46.32 -14.28 23.29
C GLU A 2 -45.13 -13.94 24.22
N ASN A 3 -45.28 -14.03 25.55
CA ASN A 3 -44.15 -13.85 26.48
C ASN A 3 -43.13 -15.01 26.51
N TYR A 4 -43.43 -16.14 25.87
CA TYR A 4 -42.48 -17.27 25.73
C TYR A 4 -41.72 -17.18 24.40
N MET A 5 -42.40 -16.73 23.34
CA MET A 5 -41.78 -16.39 22.05
C MET A 5 -40.88 -15.16 22.18
N ASN A 6 -41.30 -14.10 22.89
CA ASN A 6 -40.44 -12.93 23.11
C ASN A 6 -39.24 -13.21 24.02
N ARG A 7 -39.29 -14.26 24.86
CA ARG A 7 -38.10 -14.72 25.61
C ARG A 7 -37.13 -15.50 24.72
N MET A 8 -37.60 -16.34 23.79
CA MET A 8 -36.70 -16.98 22.81
C MET A 8 -36.14 -16.00 21.76
N SER A 9 -36.83 -14.89 21.50
CA SER A 9 -36.33 -13.81 20.63
C SER A 9 -35.40 -12.83 21.35
N SER A 10 -35.50 -12.68 22.68
CA SER A 10 -34.54 -11.89 23.47
C SER A 10 -33.32 -12.71 23.92
N ASP A 11 -33.46 -14.02 24.15
CA ASP A 11 -32.37 -14.90 24.60
C ASP A 11 -31.48 -15.38 23.44
N ALA A 12 -31.84 -15.12 22.17
CA ALA A 12 -31.00 -15.39 21.00
C ALA A 12 -30.07 -14.23 20.61
N GLN A 13 -30.17 -13.08 21.28
CA GLN A 13 -29.30 -11.92 21.06
C GLN A 13 -28.35 -11.60 22.23
N GLU A 14 -28.35 -12.40 23.29
CA GLU A 14 -27.44 -12.24 24.44
C GLU A 14 -26.66 -13.53 24.74
N ASN A 15 -25.66 -13.84 23.89
CA ASN A 15 -24.37 -14.46 24.23
C ASN A 15 -23.58 -14.80 22.94
N GLN A 16 -22.94 -13.81 22.32
CA GLN A 16 -21.97 -14.01 21.22
C GLN A 16 -20.54 -13.57 21.62
N GLU A 17 -20.20 -13.59 22.91
CA GLU A 17 -18.80 -13.45 23.33
C GLU A 17 -18.11 -14.82 23.26
N GLY A 18 -17.60 -15.18 22.07
CA GLY A 18 -16.71 -16.35 21.91
C GLY A 18 -16.78 -17.07 20.57
N VAL A 19 -17.86 -16.91 19.79
CA VAL A 19 -18.03 -17.59 18.49
C VAL A 19 -17.18 -16.89 17.43
N LYS A 20 -16.31 -17.65 16.76
CA LYS A 20 -15.49 -17.13 15.66
C LYS A 20 -16.17 -17.34 14.31
N THR A 21 -15.89 -16.42 13.39
CA THR A 21 -16.27 -16.52 11.99
C THR A 21 -15.02 -16.66 11.14
N TRP A 22 -15.00 -17.68 10.28
CA TRP A 22 -13.87 -18.06 9.46
C TRP A 22 -14.19 -17.90 7.98
N MET A 23 -13.22 -17.41 7.23
CA MET A 23 -13.22 -17.50 5.76
C MET A 23 -12.33 -18.67 5.35
N TYR A 24 -12.84 -19.55 4.48
CA TYR A 24 -12.23 -20.83 4.15
C TYR A 24 -12.19 -21.08 2.63
N ALA A 25 -11.05 -21.51 2.11
CA ALA A 25 -10.87 -21.94 0.73
C ALA A 25 -10.76 -23.48 0.65
N PRO A 26 -11.74 -24.19 0.05
CA PRO A 26 -11.69 -25.65 -0.11
C PRO A 26 -10.78 -26.04 -1.28
N GLY A 27 -9.48 -25.87 -1.06
CA GLY A 27 -8.43 -26.13 -2.05
C GLY A 27 -8.35 -25.09 -3.18
N GLU A 28 -7.33 -25.24 -4.01
CA GLU A 28 -7.09 -24.34 -5.15
C GLU A 28 -8.30 -24.34 -6.09
N GLY A 29 -8.79 -23.15 -6.45
CA GLY A 29 -10.00 -23.00 -7.27
C GLY A 29 -11.29 -23.55 -6.65
N ALA A 30 -11.31 -23.81 -5.33
CA ALA A 30 -12.38 -24.52 -4.63
C ALA A 30 -12.60 -25.97 -5.12
N ARG A 31 -11.56 -26.63 -5.64
CA ARG A 31 -11.66 -27.99 -6.21
C ARG A 31 -12.18 -29.06 -5.24
N LYS A 32 -12.07 -28.84 -3.92
CA LYS A 32 -12.55 -29.76 -2.87
C LYS A 32 -13.98 -29.48 -2.42
N TRP A 33 -14.65 -28.49 -3.00
CA TRP A 33 -15.95 -28.05 -2.51
C TRP A 33 -17.04 -29.13 -2.59
N ASP A 34 -17.11 -29.85 -3.70
CA ASP A 34 -18.12 -30.91 -3.87
C ASP A 34 -17.94 -32.02 -2.81
N GLU A 35 -16.69 -32.41 -2.54
CA GLU A 35 -16.33 -33.38 -1.50
C GLU A 35 -16.68 -32.88 -0.09
N CYS A 36 -16.45 -31.59 0.21
CA CYS A 36 -16.84 -30.96 1.46
C CYS A 36 -18.37 -31.01 1.70
N LEU A 37 -19.16 -30.86 0.63
CA LEU A 37 -20.61 -30.91 0.69
C LEU A 37 -21.12 -32.34 0.90
N GLU A 38 -20.62 -33.29 0.11
CA GLU A 38 -21.03 -34.70 0.17
C GLU A 38 -20.80 -35.30 1.56
N ASN A 39 -19.65 -35.00 2.17
CA ASN A 39 -19.26 -35.57 3.45
C ASN A 39 -19.66 -34.70 4.66
N SER A 40 -20.20 -33.49 4.45
CA SER A 40 -20.47 -32.51 5.52
C SER A 40 -19.21 -32.21 6.35
N GLU A 41 -18.12 -31.93 5.65
CA GLU A 41 -16.78 -31.74 6.21
C GLU A 41 -16.10 -30.53 5.58
N MET A 42 -14.98 -30.10 6.18
CA MET A 42 -14.02 -29.19 5.60
C MET A 42 -12.62 -29.76 5.73
N TYR A 43 -11.79 -29.51 4.72
CA TYR A 43 -10.47 -30.10 4.60
C TYR A 43 -9.35 -29.07 4.49
N LEU A 44 -8.20 -29.36 5.09
CA LEU A 44 -6.98 -28.55 4.96
C LEU A 44 -5.84 -29.43 4.41
N GLY A 45 -4.99 -28.83 3.57
CA GLY A 45 -3.78 -29.48 3.05
C GLY A 45 -2.59 -29.37 4.00
N TRP A 46 -1.36 -29.36 3.45
CA TRP A 46 -0.08 -29.51 4.18
C TRP A 46 0.15 -30.92 4.73
N ASP A 47 -0.25 -31.94 3.97
CA ASP A 47 -0.20 -33.35 4.37
C ASP A 47 1.22 -33.82 4.77
N ASP A 48 2.29 -33.24 4.20
CA ASP A 48 3.68 -33.55 4.59
C ASP A 48 4.03 -33.16 6.04
N MET A 49 3.21 -32.30 6.66
CA MET A 49 3.34 -31.93 8.07
C MET A 49 2.89 -33.03 9.03
N ASN A 50 2.24 -34.10 8.53
CA ASN A 50 1.55 -35.10 9.33
C ASN A 50 0.54 -34.46 10.30
N ASP A 51 0.05 -35.22 11.29
CA ASP A 51 -0.93 -34.72 12.25
C ASP A 51 -0.50 -33.38 12.91
N LEU A 52 -1.29 -32.32 12.71
CA LEU A 52 -1.07 -30.99 13.26
C LEU A 52 -1.27 -30.91 14.78
N SER A 53 -1.93 -31.90 15.39
CA SER A 53 -2.15 -31.94 16.84
C SER A 53 -0.85 -32.10 17.64
N GLN A 54 0.21 -32.63 17.01
CA GLN A 54 1.48 -32.96 17.67
C GLN A 54 2.37 -31.74 17.97
N TYR A 55 2.09 -30.58 17.35
CA TYR A 55 2.92 -29.39 17.50
C TYR A 55 2.52 -28.61 18.76
N SER A 56 3.49 -28.36 19.65
CA SER A 56 3.30 -27.61 20.89
C SER A 56 3.13 -26.11 20.69
N SER A 57 3.67 -25.56 19.60
CA SER A 57 3.62 -24.13 19.32
C SER A 57 3.59 -23.83 17.82
N ARG A 58 3.13 -22.62 17.49
CA ARG A 58 3.18 -22.10 16.12
C ARG A 58 4.61 -21.94 15.61
N GLU A 59 5.57 -21.66 16.49
CA GLU A 59 6.98 -21.56 16.11
C GLU A 59 7.53 -22.92 15.65
N ASP A 60 7.13 -24.01 16.32
CA ASP A 60 7.47 -25.38 15.92
C ASP A 60 6.92 -25.71 14.52
N MET A 61 5.67 -25.30 14.22
CA MET A 61 5.09 -25.46 12.89
C MET A 61 5.88 -24.67 11.82
N VAL A 62 6.29 -23.42 12.10
CA VAL A 62 7.10 -22.62 11.16
C VAL A 62 8.44 -23.29 10.88
N ASN A 63 9.11 -23.77 11.93
CA ASN A 63 10.40 -24.44 11.81
C ASN A 63 10.27 -25.72 10.99
N ARG A 64 9.24 -26.52 11.26
CA ARG A 64 8.97 -27.73 10.48
C ARG A 64 8.64 -27.45 9.02
N MET A 65 7.83 -26.42 8.73
CA MET A 65 7.55 -26.01 7.35
C MET A 65 8.82 -25.58 6.60
N LYS A 66 9.77 -24.90 7.28
CA LYS A 66 11.06 -24.55 6.67
C LYS A 66 11.93 -25.77 6.38
N GLU A 67 11.87 -26.82 7.20
CA GLU A 67 12.58 -28.07 6.96
C GLU A 67 12.05 -28.82 5.74
N ILE A 68 10.72 -28.90 5.58
CA ILE A 68 10.08 -29.67 4.51
C ILE A 68 10.09 -28.89 3.18
N TYR A 69 9.68 -27.62 3.22
CA TYR A 69 9.43 -26.83 2.01
C TYR A 69 10.56 -25.83 1.68
N GLY A 70 11.56 -25.69 2.55
CA GLY A 70 12.77 -24.90 2.35
C GLY A 70 12.74 -23.51 3.01
N ALA A 71 13.91 -23.04 3.47
CA ALA A 71 14.05 -21.87 4.36
C ALA A 71 13.82 -20.48 3.72
N ASN A 72 13.64 -20.39 2.40
CA ASN A 72 13.56 -19.13 1.67
C ASN A 72 12.18 -18.43 1.78
N LYS A 73 11.16 -19.10 2.31
CA LYS A 73 9.82 -18.54 2.55
C LYS A 73 9.57 -18.32 4.05
N SER A 74 8.71 -17.36 4.36
CA SER A 74 8.42 -16.97 5.74
C SER A 74 7.48 -17.92 6.48
N TYR A 75 6.60 -18.67 5.78
CA TYR A 75 5.55 -19.57 6.32
C TYR A 75 4.67 -19.01 7.44
N MET A 76 4.62 -17.69 7.60
CA MET A 76 3.85 -17.08 8.70
C MET A 76 2.35 -17.25 8.52
N ASN A 77 1.84 -17.13 7.29
CA ASN A 77 0.40 -17.30 7.04
C ASN A 77 0.01 -18.79 7.02
N ASP A 78 0.85 -19.63 6.42
CA ASP A 78 0.61 -21.08 6.32
C ASP A 78 0.58 -21.71 7.73
N SER A 79 1.58 -21.41 8.56
CA SER A 79 1.62 -21.86 9.95
C SER A 79 0.48 -21.32 10.81
N LEU A 80 -0.04 -20.13 10.49
CA LEU A 80 -1.21 -19.58 11.18
C LEU A 80 -2.47 -20.35 10.80
N ALA A 81 -2.68 -20.62 9.51
CA ALA A 81 -3.84 -21.36 9.03
C ALA A 81 -3.86 -22.80 9.59
N THR A 82 -2.72 -23.52 9.56
CA THR A 82 -2.63 -24.88 10.12
C THR A 82 -2.81 -24.89 11.64
N TRP A 83 -2.21 -23.92 12.35
CA TRP A 83 -2.38 -23.80 13.80
C TRP A 83 -3.82 -23.47 14.18
N GLU A 84 -4.44 -22.50 13.50
CA GLU A 84 -5.80 -22.06 13.79
C GLU A 84 -6.82 -23.16 13.50
N PHE A 85 -6.64 -23.89 12.40
CA PHE A 85 -7.47 -25.03 12.06
C PHE A 85 -7.37 -26.15 13.10
N ALA A 86 -6.17 -26.49 13.57
CA ALA A 86 -6.01 -27.59 14.52
C ALA A 86 -6.37 -27.20 15.97
N GLN A 87 -5.94 -26.01 16.43
CA GLN A 87 -5.90 -25.66 17.86
C GLN A 87 -6.84 -24.52 18.28
N VAL A 88 -7.32 -23.68 17.35
CA VAL A 88 -8.08 -22.46 17.69
C VAL A 88 -9.56 -22.56 17.31
N MET A 89 -9.88 -23.20 16.18
CA MET A 89 -11.25 -23.36 15.71
C MET A 89 -12.04 -24.30 16.62
N ASN A 90 -13.24 -23.89 17.01
CA ASN A 90 -14.09 -24.62 17.96
C ASN A 90 -15.41 -25.08 17.32
N VAL A 91 -16.02 -26.10 17.93
CA VAL A 91 -17.39 -26.50 17.61
C VAL A 91 -18.32 -25.33 17.91
N GLY A 92 -19.18 -24.97 16.95
CA GLY A 92 -20.06 -23.81 16.99
C GLY A 92 -19.54 -22.60 16.22
N ASP A 93 -18.30 -22.60 15.75
CA ASP A 93 -17.77 -21.54 14.89
C ASP A 93 -18.46 -21.52 13.51
N ILE A 94 -18.53 -20.34 12.91
CA ILE A 94 -19.17 -20.12 11.60
C ILE A 94 -18.08 -20.15 10.51
N VAL A 95 -18.35 -20.82 9.39
CA VAL A 95 -17.44 -20.92 8.25
C VAL A 95 -18.13 -20.41 6.99
N PHE A 96 -17.50 -19.47 6.29
CA PHE A 96 -17.84 -19.11 4.92
C PHE A 96 -16.83 -19.75 3.97
N ALA A 97 -17.30 -20.62 3.08
CA ALA A 97 -16.50 -21.20 2.01
C ALA A 97 -16.47 -20.26 0.81
N LYS A 98 -15.29 -20.09 0.18
CA LYS A 98 -15.11 -19.22 -0.98
C LYS A 98 -14.55 -19.95 -2.19
N LYS A 99 -14.86 -19.42 -3.38
CA LYS A 99 -14.22 -19.77 -4.65
C LYS A 99 -13.57 -18.52 -5.24
N GLY A 100 -12.26 -18.57 -5.44
CA GLY A 100 -11.49 -17.40 -5.87
C GLY A 100 -11.53 -16.27 -4.84
N LEU A 101 -11.65 -15.04 -5.33
CA LEU A 101 -11.58 -13.81 -4.54
C LEU A 101 -12.90 -13.05 -4.43
N HIS A 102 -13.95 -13.50 -5.13
CA HIS A 102 -15.22 -12.77 -5.20
C HIS A 102 -16.46 -13.64 -5.05
N ASN A 103 -16.32 -14.95 -4.82
CA ASN A 103 -17.49 -15.82 -4.70
C ASN A 103 -17.49 -16.51 -3.34
N ILE A 104 -18.61 -16.42 -2.63
CA ILE A 104 -18.94 -17.26 -1.50
C ILE A 104 -19.77 -18.41 -2.04
N ILE A 105 -19.37 -19.64 -1.70
CA ILE A 105 -20.01 -20.85 -2.19
C ILE A 105 -20.79 -21.61 -1.12
N GLY A 106 -20.55 -21.27 0.16
CA GLY A 106 -21.31 -21.86 1.26
C GLY A 106 -21.10 -21.14 2.59
N ARG A 107 -22.07 -21.35 3.49
CA ARG A 107 -21.99 -20.98 4.91
C ARG A 107 -22.34 -22.20 5.74
N GLY A 108 -21.50 -22.54 6.71
CA GLY A 108 -21.70 -23.67 7.60
C GLY A 108 -21.31 -23.37 9.05
N ILE A 109 -21.64 -24.31 9.92
CA ILE A 109 -21.28 -24.29 11.34
C ILE A 109 -20.39 -25.50 11.61
N VAL A 110 -19.25 -25.29 12.26
CA VAL A 110 -18.34 -26.37 12.67
C VAL A 110 -19.02 -27.24 13.72
N THR A 111 -19.14 -28.54 13.46
CA THR A 111 -19.80 -29.51 14.35
C THR A 111 -18.83 -30.51 14.97
N GLY A 112 -17.62 -30.65 14.41
CA GLY A 112 -16.59 -31.57 14.89
C GLY A 112 -15.31 -30.87 15.36
N SER A 113 -14.59 -31.52 16.27
CA SER A 113 -13.20 -31.17 16.57
C SER A 113 -12.29 -31.50 15.39
N TYR A 114 -11.04 -31.00 15.43
CA TYR A 114 -10.02 -31.39 14.47
C TYR A 114 -9.77 -32.91 14.50
N ASP A 115 -9.61 -33.49 13.32
CA ASP A 115 -9.25 -34.89 13.10
C ASP A 115 -8.19 -35.00 11.98
N TYR A 116 -7.42 -36.08 12.00
CA TYR A 116 -6.38 -36.38 11.02
C TYR A 116 -6.57 -37.78 10.46
N ASP A 117 -6.84 -37.87 9.17
CA ASP A 117 -7.05 -39.14 8.47
C ASP A 117 -5.84 -39.47 7.58
N ASP A 118 -5.01 -40.39 8.08
CA ASP A 118 -3.80 -40.81 7.37
C ASP A 118 -4.08 -41.76 6.18
N GLU A 119 -5.31 -42.27 6.05
CA GLU A 119 -5.71 -43.16 4.96
C GLU A 119 -6.04 -42.39 3.66
N ARG A 120 -6.22 -41.05 3.72
CA ARG A 120 -6.48 -40.21 2.55
C ARG A 120 -5.23 -39.95 1.72
N GLU A 121 -5.40 -39.83 0.41
CA GLU A 121 -4.29 -39.49 -0.51
C GLU A 121 -3.87 -38.01 -0.41
N GLU A 122 -4.82 -37.10 -0.22
CA GLU A 122 -4.58 -35.65 -0.07
C GLU A 122 -5.61 -35.01 0.87
N TYR A 123 -5.26 -33.86 1.45
CA TYR A 123 -6.10 -33.08 2.35
C TYR A 123 -6.55 -33.88 3.60
N LYS A 124 -5.55 -34.35 4.35
CA LYS A 124 -5.70 -35.27 5.49
C LYS A 124 -6.25 -34.63 6.77
N HIS A 125 -6.34 -33.31 6.81
CA HIS A 125 -6.80 -32.56 8.00
C HIS A 125 -8.28 -32.24 7.89
N ILE A 126 -9.10 -32.75 8.82
CA ILE A 126 -10.56 -32.76 8.70
C ILE A 126 -11.23 -32.04 9.87
N ARG A 127 -12.34 -31.37 9.58
CA ARG A 127 -13.35 -30.99 10.57
C ARG A 127 -14.75 -31.22 10.01
N SER A 128 -15.66 -31.74 10.83
CA SER A 128 -17.07 -31.83 10.44
C SER A 128 -17.73 -30.45 10.44
N VAL A 129 -18.47 -30.13 9.38
CA VAL A 129 -19.17 -28.86 9.19
C VAL A 129 -20.59 -29.14 8.70
N LYS A 130 -21.57 -28.60 9.40
CA LYS A 130 -22.95 -28.55 8.91
C LYS A 130 -23.09 -27.34 7.99
N TRP A 131 -23.07 -27.57 6.67
CA TRP A 131 -23.35 -26.53 5.67
C TRP A 131 -24.83 -26.15 5.71
N GLU A 132 -25.15 -24.93 6.15
CA GLU A 132 -26.52 -24.44 6.30
C GLU A 132 -27.03 -23.74 5.04
N LYS A 133 -26.12 -23.14 4.28
CA LYS A 133 -26.39 -22.47 3.01
C LYS A 133 -25.33 -22.89 2.00
N VAL A 134 -25.78 -23.25 0.81
CA VAL A 134 -24.94 -23.62 -0.34
C VAL A 134 -25.48 -22.85 -1.54
N GLY A 135 -24.61 -22.19 -2.29
CA GLY A 135 -25.00 -21.30 -3.37
C GLY A 135 -23.77 -20.73 -4.08
N ASP A 136 -23.97 -19.73 -4.93
CA ASP A 136 -22.88 -18.97 -5.53
C ASP A 136 -23.23 -17.49 -5.40
N TRP A 137 -22.67 -16.85 -4.38
CA TRP A 137 -22.92 -15.44 -4.07
C TRP A 137 -21.69 -14.62 -4.44
N TYR A 138 -21.87 -13.74 -5.40
CA TYR A 138 -20.86 -12.77 -5.77
C TYR A 138 -20.77 -11.65 -4.74
N ILE A 139 -19.55 -11.24 -4.41
CA ILE A 139 -19.25 -10.09 -3.57
C ILE A 139 -18.34 -9.11 -4.32
N ASP A 140 -18.79 -7.86 -4.43
CA ASP A 140 -18.03 -6.77 -5.07
C ASP A 140 -16.73 -6.44 -4.31
N GLU A 141 -16.66 -6.79 -3.03
CA GLU A 141 -15.50 -6.63 -2.17
C GLU A 141 -14.56 -7.85 -2.28
N GLN A 142 -13.24 -7.63 -2.28
CA GLN A 142 -12.26 -8.71 -2.37
C GLN A 142 -12.19 -9.56 -1.10
N ILE A 143 -12.38 -10.87 -1.24
CA ILE A 143 -12.23 -11.85 -0.16
C ILE A 143 -10.75 -12.12 0.11
N VAL A 144 -10.39 -12.33 1.39
CA VAL A 144 -9.02 -12.68 1.82
C VAL A 144 -8.43 -13.84 1.01
N MET A 145 -7.17 -13.69 0.58
CA MET A 145 -6.49 -14.69 -0.27
C MET A 145 -6.11 -15.98 0.48
N LYS A 146 -6.00 -15.91 1.80
CA LYS A 146 -5.51 -17.01 2.65
C LYS A 146 -6.50 -18.19 2.65
N THR A 147 -5.96 -19.40 2.82
CA THR A 147 -6.73 -20.64 2.85
C THR A 147 -7.72 -20.69 4.01
N LEU A 148 -7.31 -20.20 5.18
CA LEU A 148 -8.16 -20.04 6.35
C LEU A 148 -7.85 -18.71 7.02
N THR A 149 -8.87 -17.98 7.46
CA THR A 149 -8.68 -16.70 8.16
C THR A 149 -9.82 -16.44 9.14
N ASP A 150 -9.46 -16.11 10.38
CA ASP A 150 -10.38 -15.54 11.37
C ASP A 150 -10.79 -14.12 10.95
N ILE A 151 -12.06 -13.96 10.58
CA ILE A 151 -12.68 -12.69 10.20
C ILE A 151 -13.57 -12.10 11.29
N THR A 152 -13.61 -12.70 12.48
CA THR A 152 -14.49 -12.32 13.60
C THR A 152 -14.38 -10.85 13.98
N LYS A 153 -13.15 -10.29 13.90
CA LYS A 153 -12.88 -8.89 14.23
C LYS A 153 -13.52 -7.89 13.27
N TYR A 154 -13.95 -8.31 12.08
CA TYR A 154 -14.57 -7.46 11.06
C TYR A 154 -16.10 -7.56 11.11
N LYS A 155 -16.70 -7.02 12.18
CA LYS A 155 -18.13 -7.17 12.46
C LYS A 155 -19.04 -6.74 11.31
N ASP A 156 -18.74 -5.60 10.67
CA ASP A 156 -19.54 -5.10 9.54
C ASP A 156 -19.41 -5.99 8.30
N TYR A 157 -18.24 -6.58 8.07
CA TYR A 157 -18.00 -7.50 6.96
C TYR A 157 -18.72 -8.83 7.17
N VAL A 158 -18.62 -9.40 8.38
CA VAL A 158 -19.37 -10.61 8.76
C VAL A 158 -20.88 -10.38 8.65
N LYS A 159 -21.36 -9.20 9.06
CA LYS A 159 -22.77 -8.82 8.92
C LYS A 159 -23.22 -8.83 7.45
N ARG A 160 -22.46 -8.19 6.56
CA ARG A 160 -22.75 -8.18 5.11
C ARG A 160 -22.74 -9.58 4.49
N LEU A 161 -21.80 -10.43 4.90
CA LEU A 161 -21.75 -11.82 4.43
C LEU A 161 -22.98 -12.62 4.86
N ASN A 162 -23.45 -12.44 6.09
CA ASN A 162 -24.70 -13.07 6.55
C ASN A 162 -25.91 -12.52 5.76
N GLU A 163 -26.01 -11.20 5.58
CA GLU A 163 -27.08 -10.58 4.77
C GLU A 163 -27.10 -11.11 3.32
N LEU A 164 -25.92 -11.28 2.72
CA LEU A 164 -25.75 -11.81 1.37
C LEU A 164 -26.30 -13.23 1.22
N VAL A 165 -26.01 -14.13 2.17
CA VAL A 165 -26.46 -15.53 2.13
C VAL A 165 -27.87 -15.74 2.70
N GLU A 166 -28.43 -14.75 3.39
CA GLU A 166 -29.80 -14.74 3.92
C GLU A 166 -30.82 -14.23 2.90
N THR A 167 -30.40 -13.47 1.89
CA THR A 167 -31.30 -12.98 0.83
C THR A 167 -31.85 -14.16 0.04
N PRO A 168 -33.19 -14.34 -0.07
CA PRO A 168 -33.78 -15.42 -0.84
C PRO A 168 -33.34 -15.33 -2.31
N MET A 169 -32.82 -16.43 -2.86
CA MET A 169 -32.69 -16.56 -4.32
C MET A 169 -34.11 -16.62 -4.89
N ASP A 170 -34.65 -15.48 -5.33
CA ASP A 170 -35.85 -15.48 -6.15
C ASP A 170 -35.55 -16.26 -7.44
N GLU A 171 -36.39 -17.25 -7.74
CA GLU A 171 -36.29 -18.17 -8.88
C GLU A 171 -36.51 -17.49 -10.25
N THR A 172 -36.34 -16.18 -10.36
CA THR A 172 -36.40 -15.47 -11.64
C THR A 172 -35.42 -14.31 -11.66
N GLU A 173 -34.13 -14.60 -11.75
CA GLU A 173 -33.18 -13.80 -12.50
C GLU A 173 -32.00 -14.70 -12.90
N GLU A 174 -31.89 -14.98 -14.19
CA GLU A 174 -30.69 -15.56 -14.79
C GLU A 174 -29.50 -14.66 -14.41
N HIS A 175 -28.71 -15.05 -13.41
CA HIS A 175 -27.35 -14.53 -13.28
C HIS A 175 -26.60 -14.95 -14.54
N SER A 176 -26.56 -14.04 -15.51
CA SER A 176 -25.86 -14.22 -16.77
C SER A 176 -24.42 -14.62 -16.46
N GLN A 177 -23.97 -15.74 -17.03
CA GLN A 177 -22.54 -15.97 -17.28
C GLN A 177 -21.97 -14.71 -17.94
N ARG A 178 -21.26 -13.88 -17.18
CA ARG A 178 -20.51 -12.76 -17.74
C ARG A 178 -19.42 -13.35 -18.64
N ASN A 179 -19.30 -12.83 -19.85
CA ASN A 179 -18.20 -13.21 -20.72
C ASN A 179 -16.95 -12.39 -20.35
N TYR A 180 -15.79 -12.97 -20.67
CA TYR A 180 -14.50 -12.36 -20.46
C TYR A 180 -13.88 -12.02 -21.82
N TRP A 181 -13.37 -10.81 -21.94
CA TRP A 181 -12.86 -10.30 -23.21
C TRP A 181 -11.46 -9.70 -23.04
N TRP A 182 -10.67 -9.80 -24.10
CA TRP A 182 -9.39 -9.13 -24.26
C TRP A 182 -9.52 -8.03 -25.31
N LEU A 183 -9.38 -6.78 -24.87
CA LEU A 183 -9.44 -5.61 -25.72
C LEU A 183 -8.01 -5.18 -26.08
N ASN A 184 -7.71 -5.25 -27.37
CA ASN A 184 -6.44 -4.85 -27.95
C ASN A 184 -6.53 -3.40 -28.47
N ALA A 185 -6.14 -2.45 -27.62
CA ALA A 185 -6.16 -1.03 -27.90
C ALA A 185 -4.95 -0.60 -28.73
N ASN A 186 -5.20 0.22 -29.75
CA ASN A 186 -4.15 0.90 -30.48
C ASN A 186 -4.11 2.36 -30.01
N PRO A 187 -3.02 2.84 -29.37
CA PRO A 187 -2.91 4.20 -28.84
C PRO A 187 -3.23 5.32 -29.84
N LYS A 188 -3.11 5.05 -31.16
CA LYS A 188 -3.46 6.01 -32.21
C LYS A 188 -4.96 6.23 -32.38
N VAL A 189 -5.76 5.27 -31.93
CA VAL A 189 -7.23 5.27 -31.99
C VAL A 189 -7.78 5.48 -30.59
N TRP A 190 -7.20 4.81 -29.60
CA TRP A 190 -7.65 4.83 -28.22
C TRP A 190 -6.47 4.52 -27.28
N SER A 191 -6.10 5.46 -26.40
CA SER A 191 -5.05 5.24 -25.39
C SER A 191 -5.64 4.86 -24.03
N MET A 192 -5.20 3.71 -23.54
CA MET A 192 -5.60 3.17 -22.23
C MET A 192 -4.99 3.95 -21.06
N SER A 193 -3.89 4.66 -21.31
CA SER A 193 -3.20 5.54 -20.34
C SER A 193 -3.92 6.88 -20.12
N GLU A 194 -4.77 7.30 -21.06
CA GLU A 194 -5.52 8.56 -21.00
C GLU A 194 -6.95 8.36 -20.50
N TRP A 195 -7.50 7.15 -20.67
CA TRP A 195 -8.84 6.78 -20.24
C TRP A 195 -8.97 6.75 -18.71
N VAL A 196 -9.89 7.53 -18.14
CA VAL A 196 -10.06 7.68 -16.69
C VAL A 196 -10.96 6.58 -16.11
N VAL A 197 -10.69 6.10 -14.90
CA VAL A 197 -11.54 5.12 -14.21
C VAL A 197 -12.94 5.71 -13.99
N GLY A 198 -13.98 4.93 -14.32
CA GLY A 198 -15.39 5.32 -14.32
C GLY A 198 -15.87 6.01 -15.60
N GLU A 199 -14.97 6.47 -16.47
CA GLU A 199 -15.31 7.10 -17.74
C GLU A 199 -15.83 6.06 -18.75
N ILE A 200 -16.88 6.41 -19.48
CA ILE A 200 -17.43 5.58 -20.56
C ILE A 200 -16.89 6.08 -21.90
N GLN A 201 -16.33 5.20 -22.71
CA GLN A 201 -15.85 5.52 -24.06
C GLN A 201 -16.44 4.57 -25.09
N ASP A 202 -16.71 5.11 -26.29
CA ASP A 202 -17.25 4.37 -27.42
C ASP A 202 -16.14 3.81 -28.32
N TYR A 203 -16.35 2.60 -28.83
CA TYR A 203 -15.45 1.95 -29.77
C TYR A 203 -16.19 1.54 -31.04
N THR A 204 -15.70 2.01 -32.19
CA THR A 204 -16.32 1.75 -33.49
C THR A 204 -16.11 0.31 -33.94
N LEU A 205 -17.15 -0.37 -34.42
CA LEU A 205 -17.06 -1.74 -34.95
C LEU A 205 -16.52 -1.78 -36.40
N PHE A 206 -16.32 -0.62 -37.03
CA PHE A 206 -15.80 -0.47 -38.39
C PHE A 206 -14.41 0.17 -38.37
N ASN A 207 -13.59 -0.11 -39.39
CA ASN A 207 -12.32 0.57 -39.60
C ASN A 207 -12.52 1.86 -40.42
N ASP A 208 -11.46 2.65 -40.57
CA ASP A 208 -11.47 3.95 -41.26
C ASP A 208 -11.93 3.86 -42.74
N ASN A 209 -11.87 2.66 -43.33
CA ASN A 209 -12.33 2.38 -44.70
C ASN A 209 -13.79 1.88 -44.75
N GLY A 210 -14.54 1.93 -43.64
CA GLY A 210 -15.94 1.50 -43.55
C GLY A 210 -16.15 -0.02 -43.54
N ASN A 211 -15.08 -0.82 -43.43
CA ASN A 211 -15.19 -2.28 -43.34
C ASN A 211 -15.34 -2.73 -41.90
N LYS A 212 -16.10 -3.81 -41.67
CA LYS A 212 -16.22 -4.45 -40.36
C LYS A 212 -14.84 -4.82 -39.80
N ARG A 213 -14.60 -4.55 -38.52
CA ARG A 213 -13.38 -4.98 -37.83
C ARG A 213 -13.30 -6.51 -37.80
N ARG A 214 -12.08 -7.03 -37.79
CA ARG A 214 -11.83 -8.48 -37.70
C ARG A 214 -12.37 -9.01 -36.37
N ILE A 215 -12.85 -10.26 -36.38
CA ILE A 215 -13.49 -10.91 -35.23
C ILE A 215 -14.74 -10.13 -34.76
N TYR A 216 -15.53 -9.68 -35.75
CA TYR A 216 -16.74 -8.88 -35.54
C TYR A 216 -17.75 -9.57 -34.61
N GLN A 217 -17.80 -10.91 -34.63
CA GLN A 217 -18.74 -11.68 -33.81
C GLN A 217 -18.56 -11.44 -32.31
N ASN A 218 -17.32 -11.24 -31.83
CA ASN A 218 -17.06 -10.97 -30.41
C ASN A 218 -17.71 -9.66 -29.95
N PHE A 219 -17.81 -8.66 -30.83
CA PHE A 219 -18.52 -7.41 -30.52
C PHE A 219 -20.03 -7.60 -30.44
N ILE A 220 -20.57 -8.56 -31.20
CA ILE A 220 -21.99 -8.92 -31.19
C ILE A 220 -22.33 -9.74 -29.94
N ASP A 221 -21.44 -10.64 -29.56
CA ASP A 221 -21.64 -11.56 -28.43
C ASP A 221 -21.44 -10.87 -27.08
N ALA A 222 -20.72 -9.75 -27.04
CA ALA A 222 -20.49 -8.96 -25.84
C ALA A 222 -21.78 -8.29 -25.32
N LYS A 223 -22.05 -8.52 -24.04
CA LYS A 223 -23.23 -8.03 -23.32
C LYS A 223 -22.83 -7.00 -22.27
N GLU A 224 -23.77 -6.15 -21.90
CA GLU A 224 -23.58 -5.22 -20.79
C GLU A 224 -23.23 -5.97 -19.50
N GLY A 225 -22.19 -5.48 -18.80
CA GLY A 225 -21.63 -6.13 -17.61
C GLY A 225 -20.54 -7.18 -17.87
N ASP A 226 -20.23 -7.51 -19.13
CA ASP A 226 -19.09 -8.38 -19.45
C ASP A 226 -17.75 -7.72 -19.07
N ILE A 227 -16.79 -8.53 -18.62
CA ILE A 227 -15.48 -8.05 -18.13
C ILE A 227 -14.46 -8.00 -19.26
N VAL A 228 -13.64 -6.95 -19.26
CA VAL A 228 -12.68 -6.65 -20.33
C VAL A 228 -11.29 -6.38 -19.77
N VAL A 229 -10.33 -7.22 -20.14
CA VAL A 229 -8.89 -6.98 -19.92
C VAL A 229 -8.39 -6.02 -20.98
N CYS A 230 -7.82 -4.89 -20.57
CA CYS A 230 -7.40 -3.81 -21.47
C CYS A 230 -5.90 -3.88 -21.74
N TYR A 231 -5.55 -4.41 -22.91
CA TYR A 231 -4.20 -4.48 -23.43
C TYR A 231 -3.93 -3.33 -24.40
N GLU A 232 -2.84 -2.60 -24.21
CA GLU A 232 -2.39 -1.57 -25.13
C GLU A 232 -1.25 -2.11 -26.00
N SER A 233 -1.44 -2.08 -27.31
CA SER A 233 -0.50 -2.56 -28.33
C SER A 233 0.69 -1.60 -28.53
N ASN A 234 1.27 -1.54 -29.73
CA ASN A 234 2.49 -0.76 -29.96
C ASN A 234 2.27 0.74 -29.70
N PRO A 235 3.22 1.43 -29.01
CA PRO A 235 4.52 0.94 -28.57
C PRO A 235 4.54 0.28 -27.18
N THR A 236 3.44 0.35 -26.42
CA THR A 236 3.39 -0.03 -25.00
C THR A 236 3.54 -1.54 -24.78
N LYS A 237 2.71 -2.35 -25.43
CA LYS A 237 2.66 -3.82 -25.28
C LYS A 237 2.46 -4.31 -23.84
N GLN A 238 1.50 -3.72 -23.12
CA GLN A 238 1.20 -4.08 -21.73
C GLN A 238 -0.30 -4.12 -21.46
N ILE A 239 -0.72 -4.90 -20.46
CA ILE A 239 -2.03 -4.74 -19.83
C ILE A 239 -1.96 -3.52 -18.91
N LEU A 240 -2.86 -2.56 -19.12
CA LEU A 240 -2.86 -1.28 -18.39
C LEU A 240 -4.06 -1.10 -17.48
N GLY A 241 -5.09 -1.93 -17.60
CA GLY A 241 -6.31 -1.77 -16.82
C GLY A 241 -7.34 -2.86 -17.07
N LEU A 242 -8.45 -2.72 -16.36
CA LEU A 242 -9.66 -3.49 -16.53
C LEU A 242 -10.80 -2.54 -16.89
N ALA A 243 -11.76 -3.07 -17.62
CA ALA A 243 -12.98 -2.39 -17.99
C ALA A 243 -14.16 -3.37 -17.96
N GLU A 244 -15.35 -2.83 -18.12
CA GLU A 244 -16.57 -3.58 -18.38
C GLU A 244 -17.28 -3.04 -19.62
N VAL A 245 -18.09 -3.87 -20.26
CA VAL A 245 -19.00 -3.41 -21.31
C VAL A 245 -20.11 -2.61 -20.65
N ALA A 246 -20.07 -1.29 -20.81
CA ALA A 246 -21.05 -0.36 -20.24
C ALA A 246 -22.38 -0.38 -20.99
N LYS A 247 -22.33 -0.70 -22.28
CA LYS A 247 -23.50 -0.87 -23.14
C LYS A 247 -23.14 -1.78 -24.30
N ALA A 248 -23.98 -2.77 -24.56
CA ALA A 248 -23.84 -3.65 -25.73
C ALA A 248 -23.84 -2.85 -27.04
N ASN A 249 -23.34 -3.47 -28.11
CA ASN A 249 -23.20 -2.79 -29.39
C ASN A 249 -24.55 -2.33 -29.97
N ASP A 250 -24.57 -1.17 -30.63
CA ASP A 250 -25.76 -0.61 -31.31
C ASP A 250 -25.76 -0.84 -32.83
N GLY A 251 -24.89 -1.75 -33.32
CA GLY A 251 -24.64 -2.00 -34.74
C GLY A 251 -23.52 -1.13 -35.34
N GLU A 252 -23.16 -0.01 -34.71
CA GLU A 252 -22.04 0.85 -35.13
C GLU A 252 -20.91 0.91 -34.11
N LYS A 253 -21.25 0.96 -32.82
CA LYS A 253 -20.34 1.17 -31.70
C LYS A 253 -20.69 0.28 -30.52
N ILE A 254 -19.70 0.01 -29.67
CA ILE A 254 -19.85 -0.61 -28.34
C ILE A 254 -19.30 0.37 -27.30
N MET A 255 -19.86 0.39 -26.09
CA MET A 255 -19.38 1.28 -25.03
C MET A 255 -18.72 0.49 -23.92
N PHE A 256 -17.56 0.95 -23.49
CA PHE A 256 -16.85 0.37 -22.35
C PHE A 256 -16.73 1.39 -21.23
N ARG A 257 -16.74 0.93 -19.98
CA ARG A 257 -16.45 1.73 -18.79
C ARG A 257 -15.17 1.21 -18.15
N LYS A 258 -14.20 2.08 -17.90
CA LYS A 258 -12.97 1.66 -17.23
C LYS A 258 -13.25 1.39 -15.77
N THR A 259 -12.91 0.20 -15.28
CA THR A 259 -13.14 -0.20 -13.89
C THR A 259 -11.87 -0.08 -13.07
N GLU A 260 -10.71 -0.27 -13.70
CA GLU A 260 -9.43 -0.21 -13.00
C GLU A 260 -8.29 0.28 -13.91
N THR A 261 -7.34 1.01 -13.33
CA THR A 261 -6.03 1.24 -13.97
C THR A 261 -4.96 0.54 -13.14
N LEU A 262 -4.14 -0.28 -13.79
CA LEU A 262 -3.09 -1.04 -13.11
C LEU A 262 -1.96 -0.09 -12.68
N SER A 263 -1.54 -0.23 -11.43
CA SER A 263 -0.41 0.48 -10.83
C SER A 263 0.93 0.04 -11.42
N SER A 264 1.06 -1.27 -11.63
CA SER A 264 2.17 -2.01 -12.21
C SER A 264 1.63 -2.74 -13.46
N PRO A 265 1.76 -2.16 -14.66
CA PRO A 265 1.33 -2.79 -15.90
C PRO A 265 1.96 -4.17 -16.12
N ILE A 266 1.22 -5.09 -16.74
CA ILE A 266 1.71 -6.44 -17.03
C ILE A 266 2.27 -6.49 -18.44
N ASP A 267 3.56 -6.80 -18.58
CA ASP A 267 4.23 -6.93 -19.87
C ASP A 267 3.70 -8.10 -20.70
N PHE A 268 3.56 -7.89 -22.01
CA PHE A 268 3.15 -8.95 -22.94
C PHE A 268 4.09 -10.18 -22.92
N SER A 269 5.39 -9.97 -22.66
CA SER A 269 6.35 -11.07 -22.54
C SER A 269 5.99 -12.02 -21.41
N THR A 270 5.52 -11.49 -20.27
CA THR A 270 5.09 -12.29 -19.12
C THR A 270 3.90 -13.18 -19.47
N ILE A 271 2.90 -12.63 -20.16
CA ILE A 271 1.72 -13.37 -20.62
C ILE A 271 2.12 -14.52 -21.57
N LYS A 272 3.07 -14.26 -22.47
CA LYS A 272 3.50 -15.22 -23.50
C LYS A 272 4.26 -16.42 -22.92
N GLU A 273 4.88 -16.27 -21.76
CA GLU A 273 5.67 -17.34 -21.11
C GLU A 273 4.79 -18.37 -20.37
N ILE A 274 3.54 -18.01 -20.05
CA ILE A 274 2.58 -18.87 -19.35
C ILE A 274 2.06 -19.97 -20.28
N ALA A 275 2.22 -21.24 -19.89
CA ALA A 275 1.93 -22.38 -20.76
C ALA A 275 0.43 -22.56 -21.03
N GLU A 276 -0.38 -22.23 -20.03
CA GLU A 276 -1.83 -22.34 -19.97
C GLU A 276 -2.52 -21.33 -20.90
N LEU A 277 -1.88 -20.17 -21.16
CA LEU A 277 -2.41 -19.12 -22.02
C LEU A 277 -2.06 -19.31 -23.51
N ARG A 278 -1.24 -20.31 -23.88
CA ARG A 278 -0.71 -20.47 -25.24
C ARG A 278 -1.77 -20.55 -26.34
N ASN A 279 -2.97 -21.04 -25.99
CA ASN A 279 -4.09 -21.22 -26.92
C ASN A 279 -5.08 -20.04 -26.92
N MET A 280 -4.81 -18.98 -26.16
CA MET A 280 -5.64 -17.79 -26.11
C MET A 280 -5.83 -17.21 -27.51
N GLU A 281 -7.07 -16.83 -27.85
CA GLU A 281 -7.45 -16.40 -29.20
C GLU A 281 -6.52 -15.30 -29.75
N PHE A 282 -6.16 -14.34 -28.88
CA PHE A 282 -5.21 -13.27 -29.20
C PHE A 282 -3.78 -13.76 -29.48
N LEU A 283 -3.26 -14.76 -28.75
CA LEU A 283 -1.91 -15.29 -28.98
C LEU A 283 -1.82 -16.13 -30.26
N VAL A 284 -2.88 -16.88 -30.56
CA VAL A 284 -2.97 -17.70 -31.78
C VAL A 284 -3.11 -16.82 -33.02
N ASN A 285 -3.95 -15.78 -32.95
CA ASN A 285 -4.14 -14.84 -34.06
C ASN A 285 -4.33 -13.41 -33.55
N PRO A 286 -3.24 -12.61 -33.42
CA PRO A 286 -3.33 -11.27 -32.86
C PRO A 286 -3.97 -10.25 -33.81
N ASN A 287 -4.46 -10.67 -34.98
CA ASN A 287 -5.05 -9.79 -35.98
C ASN A 287 -6.51 -9.45 -35.66
N GLY A 288 -6.71 -8.53 -34.74
CA GLY A 288 -8.03 -8.08 -34.29
C GLY A 288 -7.92 -7.08 -33.15
N SER A 289 -9.07 -6.58 -32.70
CA SER A 289 -9.16 -5.60 -31.61
C SER A 289 -9.87 -6.14 -30.37
N PHE A 290 -10.63 -7.24 -30.47
CA PHE A 290 -11.46 -7.73 -29.38
C PHE A 290 -11.59 -9.26 -29.45
N PHE A 291 -11.11 -9.93 -28.43
CA PHE A 291 -10.90 -11.38 -28.41
C PHE A 291 -11.61 -11.99 -27.21
N LYS A 292 -12.07 -13.23 -27.34
CA LYS A 292 -12.71 -13.95 -26.25
C LYS A 292 -11.65 -14.54 -25.33
N LEU A 293 -11.93 -14.50 -24.03
CA LEU A 293 -11.20 -15.25 -23.01
C LEU A 293 -12.12 -16.33 -22.45
N THR A 294 -11.56 -17.50 -22.22
CA THR A 294 -12.19 -18.50 -21.35
C THR A 294 -12.08 -18.05 -19.89
N CYS A 295 -12.93 -18.60 -19.02
CA CYS A 295 -12.87 -18.31 -17.59
C CYS A 295 -11.47 -18.64 -17.02
N ALA A 296 -10.88 -19.79 -17.39
CA ALA A 296 -9.56 -20.19 -16.91
C ALA A 296 -8.45 -19.22 -17.35
N GLU A 297 -8.48 -18.75 -18.61
CA GLU A 297 -7.51 -17.76 -19.09
C GLU A 297 -7.65 -16.42 -18.37
N TYR A 298 -8.90 -15.97 -18.14
CA TYR A 298 -9.17 -14.75 -17.38
C TYR A 298 -8.65 -14.85 -15.94
N GLU A 299 -8.91 -15.96 -15.24
CA GLU A 299 -8.43 -16.18 -13.87
C GLU A 299 -6.90 -16.12 -13.77
N ILE A 300 -6.19 -16.76 -14.70
CA ILE A 300 -4.71 -16.69 -14.73
C ILE A 300 -4.22 -15.25 -14.94
N ILE A 301 -4.87 -14.50 -15.84
CA ILE A 301 -4.50 -13.12 -16.12
C ILE A 301 -4.80 -12.23 -14.91
N ILE A 302 -5.95 -12.43 -14.24
CA ILE A 302 -6.31 -11.62 -13.07
C ILE A 302 -5.40 -11.93 -11.89
N ASP A 303 -5.02 -13.18 -11.67
CA ASP A 303 -4.07 -13.56 -10.62
C ASP A 303 -2.72 -12.88 -10.85
N LEU A 304 -2.19 -12.95 -12.07
CA LEU A 304 -0.96 -12.26 -12.44
C LEU A 304 -1.05 -10.73 -12.23
N ILE A 305 -2.19 -10.14 -12.61
CA ILE A 305 -2.46 -8.72 -12.36
C ILE A 305 -2.40 -8.45 -10.86
N ARG A 306 -3.09 -9.24 -10.03
CA ARG A 306 -3.24 -9.03 -8.58
C ARG A 306 -1.96 -9.31 -7.80
N GLU A 307 -1.09 -10.20 -8.27
CA GLU A 307 0.27 -10.38 -7.72
C GLU A 307 1.08 -9.08 -7.80
N SER A 308 0.98 -8.37 -8.94
CA SER A 308 1.72 -7.13 -9.21
C SER A 308 0.96 -5.86 -8.81
N ASN A 309 -0.37 -5.95 -8.69
CA ASN A 309 -1.32 -4.87 -8.43
C ASN A 309 -2.29 -5.30 -7.32
N LYS A 310 -1.74 -5.45 -6.12
CA LYS A 310 -2.58 -5.70 -4.95
C LYS A 310 -3.55 -4.54 -4.80
N LEU A 311 -4.84 -4.85 -4.79
CA LEU A 311 -5.83 -3.85 -4.41
C LEU A 311 -5.52 -3.44 -2.97
N PRO A 312 -5.58 -2.14 -2.64
CA PRO A 312 -5.43 -1.72 -1.25
C PRO A 312 -6.49 -2.44 -0.41
N ASP A 313 -6.08 -3.00 0.72
CA ASP A 313 -7.03 -3.47 1.74
C ASP A 313 -8.06 -2.35 1.94
N VAL A 314 -9.36 -2.65 1.87
CA VAL A 314 -10.43 -1.68 2.13
C VAL A 314 -10.47 -1.40 3.63
N VAL A 315 -9.42 -0.74 4.12
CA VAL A 315 -9.41 -0.04 5.38
C VAL A 315 -10.05 1.31 5.06
N SER A 316 -11.15 1.64 5.73
CA SER A 316 -11.66 3.01 5.71
C SER A 316 -10.52 3.94 6.10
N LEU A 317 -9.94 4.64 5.13
CA LEU A 317 -8.75 5.45 5.36
C LEU A 317 -9.06 6.51 6.41
N GLU A 318 -8.25 6.57 7.45
CA GLU A 318 -8.43 7.54 8.53
C GLU A 318 -8.30 8.96 7.96
N LYS A 319 -9.29 9.82 8.21
CA LYS A 319 -9.21 11.23 7.80
C LYS A 319 -8.07 11.93 8.51
N TYR A 320 -7.39 12.85 7.82
CA TYR A 320 -6.29 13.63 8.39
C TYR A 320 -6.31 15.05 7.84
N SER A 321 -6.53 16.01 8.73
CA SER A 321 -6.77 17.42 8.39
C SER A 321 -5.59 18.33 8.74
N LYS A 322 -5.73 19.62 8.44
CA LYS A 322 -4.81 20.66 8.93
C LYS A 322 -4.77 20.72 10.46
N SER A 323 -5.91 20.57 11.13
CA SER A 323 -5.95 20.60 12.60
C SER A 323 -5.22 19.40 13.20
N ASP A 324 -5.34 18.22 12.60
CA ASP A 324 -4.61 17.03 13.07
C ASP A 324 -3.10 17.22 12.90
N PHE A 325 -2.68 17.81 11.78
CA PHE A 325 -1.28 18.21 11.57
C PHE A 325 -0.77 19.14 12.68
N LEU A 326 -1.48 20.23 12.99
CA LEU A 326 -1.03 21.22 13.97
C LEU A 326 -1.07 20.70 15.41
N ASN A 327 -1.85 19.64 15.68
CA ASN A 327 -1.87 18.96 16.97
C ASN A 327 -0.67 18.02 17.16
N GLU A 328 -0.20 17.37 16.08
CA GLU A 328 0.90 16.41 16.15
C GLU A 328 2.28 17.04 15.86
N VAL A 329 2.33 18.02 14.97
CA VAL A 329 3.56 18.66 14.52
C VAL A 329 3.69 20.01 15.21
N PHE A 330 4.81 20.21 15.91
CA PHE A 330 5.13 21.46 16.61
C PHE A 330 5.54 22.56 15.63
N MET A 331 4.56 23.05 14.89
CA MET A 331 4.66 24.10 13.88
C MET A 331 3.48 25.05 14.02
N ASP A 332 3.72 26.34 13.83
CA ASP A 332 2.65 27.33 13.88
C ASP A 332 1.77 27.28 12.62
N GLU A 333 0.51 27.66 12.77
CA GLU A 333 -0.47 27.65 11.67
C GLU A 333 0.01 28.43 10.44
N LYS A 334 0.61 29.62 10.65
CA LYS A 334 1.15 30.46 9.58
C LYS A 334 2.26 29.75 8.79
N ASP A 335 3.09 28.98 9.47
CA ASP A 335 4.20 28.27 8.86
C ASP A 335 3.72 27.01 8.13
N TYR A 336 2.71 26.31 8.66
CA TYR A 336 2.00 25.26 7.91
C TYR A 336 1.39 25.81 6.63
N ASP A 337 0.67 26.93 6.70
CA ASP A 337 0.00 27.51 5.52
C ASP A 337 1.02 27.91 4.45
N ARG A 338 2.15 28.50 4.87
CA ARG A 338 3.27 28.79 3.97
C ARG A 338 3.84 27.52 3.36
N LEU A 339 4.13 26.50 4.15
CA LEU A 339 4.71 25.24 3.69
C LEU A 339 3.78 24.52 2.70
N SER A 340 2.51 24.35 3.07
CA SER A 340 1.48 23.74 2.22
C SER A 340 1.29 24.52 0.92
N HIS A 341 1.28 25.86 0.99
CA HIS A 341 1.22 26.71 -0.20
C HIS A 341 2.44 26.52 -1.11
N GLN A 342 3.66 26.55 -0.55
CA GLN A 342 4.88 26.33 -1.32
C GLN A 342 4.89 24.96 -2.00
N LEU A 343 4.49 23.91 -1.28
CA LEU A 343 4.39 22.56 -1.83
C LEU A 343 3.37 22.48 -2.98
N LYS A 344 2.21 23.11 -2.84
CA LYS A 344 1.17 23.16 -3.90
C LYS A 344 1.62 23.98 -5.12
N VAL A 345 2.31 25.09 -4.89
CA VAL A 345 2.75 25.99 -5.97
C VAL A 345 3.95 25.42 -6.73
N LYS A 346 4.94 24.84 -6.05
CA LYS A 346 6.17 24.35 -6.67
C LYS A 346 6.20 22.85 -6.94
N LYS A 347 5.29 22.07 -6.33
CA LYS A 347 5.26 20.60 -6.32
C LYS A 347 6.49 19.92 -5.68
N ASN A 348 7.55 20.68 -5.37
CA ASN A 348 8.74 20.19 -4.70
C ASN A 348 9.14 21.12 -3.54
N VAL A 349 9.37 20.55 -2.37
CA VAL A 349 9.90 21.27 -1.20
C VAL A 349 11.07 20.51 -0.60
N ILE A 350 12.04 21.23 -0.05
CA ILE A 350 13.08 20.68 0.82
C ILE A 350 12.86 21.22 2.23
N LEU A 351 12.60 20.30 3.16
CA LEU A 351 12.57 20.58 4.59
C LEU A 351 14.01 20.55 5.11
N GLN A 352 14.53 21.70 5.49
CA GLN A 352 15.87 21.83 6.04
C GLN A 352 15.81 22.31 7.49
N GLY A 353 16.80 21.98 8.28
CA GLY A 353 16.94 22.45 9.65
C GLY A 353 17.82 21.54 10.47
N ALA A 354 18.00 21.91 11.73
CA ALA A 354 18.83 21.18 12.67
C ALA A 354 18.32 19.73 12.91
N PRO A 355 19.18 18.80 13.35
CA PRO A 355 18.73 17.47 13.72
C PRO A 355 17.66 17.52 14.84
N GLY A 356 16.73 16.57 14.84
CA GLY A 356 15.72 16.48 15.90
C GLY A 356 14.59 17.52 15.88
N VAL A 357 14.45 18.32 14.82
CA VAL A 357 13.30 19.25 14.66
C VAL A 357 12.05 18.59 14.06
N GLY A 358 12.05 17.27 13.88
CA GLY A 358 10.89 16.52 13.40
C GLY A 358 10.64 16.58 11.88
N LYS A 359 11.68 16.74 11.04
CA LYS A 359 11.56 16.82 9.58
C LYS A 359 10.85 15.60 8.97
N THR A 360 11.34 14.40 9.27
CA THR A 360 10.77 13.10 8.81
C THR A 360 9.33 12.93 9.22
N PHE A 361 9.02 13.26 10.48
CA PHE A 361 7.66 13.23 11.00
C PHE A 361 6.75 14.23 10.26
N SER A 362 7.21 15.47 10.11
CA SER A 362 6.48 16.55 9.44
C SER A 362 6.20 16.26 7.96
N ALA A 363 7.15 15.65 7.23
CA ALA A 363 6.99 15.34 5.81
C ALA A 363 5.82 14.38 5.56
N LYS A 364 5.75 13.27 6.32
CA LYS A 364 4.67 12.29 6.19
C LYS A 364 3.32 12.87 6.59
N ARG A 365 3.27 13.63 7.70
CA ARG A 365 2.05 14.31 8.15
C ARG A 365 1.57 15.39 7.19
N LEU A 366 2.49 16.10 6.53
CA LEU A 366 2.15 17.09 5.52
C LEU A 366 1.49 16.41 4.32
N ALA A 367 2.03 15.28 3.86
CA ALA A 367 1.42 14.49 2.79
C ALA A 367 0.00 14.06 3.15
N TYR A 368 -0.22 13.47 4.33
CA TYR A 368 -1.58 13.11 4.79
C TYR A 368 -2.52 14.31 4.84
N SER A 369 -2.04 15.45 5.37
CA SER A 369 -2.84 16.66 5.51
C SER A 369 -3.25 17.26 4.17
N VAL A 370 -2.37 17.17 3.16
CA VAL A 370 -2.70 17.59 1.79
C VAL A 370 -3.65 16.59 1.11
N MET A 371 -3.48 15.29 1.33
CA MET A 371 -4.38 14.25 0.82
C MET A 371 -5.75 14.22 1.52
N GLY A 372 -5.85 14.76 2.74
CA GLY A 372 -7.04 14.69 3.59
C GLY A 372 -7.24 13.35 4.31
N VAL A 373 -6.35 12.37 4.10
CA VAL A 373 -6.43 11.00 4.63
C VAL A 373 -5.05 10.41 4.88
N LYS A 374 -4.95 9.47 5.83
CA LYS A 374 -3.76 8.65 6.06
C LYS A 374 -3.73 7.49 5.09
N ASP A 375 -3.02 7.67 3.97
CA ASP A 375 -2.89 6.65 2.94
C ASP A 375 -1.42 6.45 2.55
N ASP A 376 -0.83 5.36 3.05
CA ASP A 376 0.57 5.04 2.80
C ASP A 376 0.81 4.49 1.38
N SER A 377 -0.22 3.98 0.70
CA SER A 377 -0.07 3.48 -0.68
C SER A 377 0.26 4.60 -1.68
N ARG A 378 -0.05 5.85 -1.32
CA ARG A 378 0.23 7.06 -2.10
C ARG A 378 1.48 7.80 -1.64
N ILE A 379 2.27 7.20 -0.75
CA ILE A 379 3.53 7.76 -0.27
C ILE A 379 4.66 6.77 -0.57
N CYS A 380 5.64 7.19 -1.36
CA CYS A 380 6.92 6.50 -1.46
C CYS A 380 7.91 7.21 -0.54
N PHE A 381 8.56 6.46 0.36
CA PHE A 381 9.58 6.98 1.25
C PHE A 381 10.90 6.28 0.99
N ILE A 382 11.93 7.05 0.66
CA ILE A 382 13.30 6.56 0.47
C ILE A 382 14.30 7.43 1.22
N GLN A 383 15.51 6.92 1.40
CA GLN A 383 16.64 7.68 1.91
C GLN A 383 17.79 7.63 0.92
N PHE A 384 18.41 8.77 0.62
CA PHE A 384 19.61 8.81 -0.20
C PHE A 384 20.88 8.55 0.60
N HIS A 385 21.83 7.91 -0.05
CA HIS A 385 23.18 7.67 0.42
C HIS A 385 24.18 7.91 -0.71
N GLN A 386 25.48 8.00 -0.40
CA GLN A 386 26.51 8.37 -1.37
C GLN A 386 26.56 7.47 -2.60
N ASN A 387 26.24 6.19 -2.45
CA ASN A 387 26.23 5.20 -3.54
C ASN A 387 24.89 5.10 -4.29
N TYR A 388 23.90 5.95 -3.98
CA TYR A 388 22.59 5.89 -4.62
C TYR A 388 22.72 6.44 -6.04
N SER A 389 22.23 5.69 -7.03
CA SER A 389 22.53 5.93 -8.44
C SER A 389 21.28 6.15 -9.30
N TYR A 390 21.48 6.58 -10.55
CA TYR A 390 20.39 6.68 -11.53
C TYR A 390 19.77 5.30 -11.79
N GLU A 391 20.60 4.27 -11.79
CA GLU A 391 20.26 2.88 -12.05
C GLU A 391 19.39 2.24 -10.94
N ASP A 392 19.43 2.79 -9.73
CA ASP A 392 18.49 2.45 -8.64
C ASP A 392 17.19 3.24 -8.75
N PHE A 393 17.28 4.49 -9.19
CA PHE A 393 16.21 5.48 -9.08
C PHE A 393 15.24 5.46 -10.27
N ILE A 394 15.78 5.46 -11.50
CA ILE A 394 15.02 5.58 -12.73
C ILE A 394 14.99 4.28 -13.49
N MET A 395 16.16 3.77 -13.92
CA MET A 395 16.29 2.47 -14.56
C MET A 395 17.77 2.10 -14.76
N GLY A 396 18.06 0.80 -14.73
CA GLY A 396 19.40 0.30 -15.00
C GLY A 396 19.44 -1.20 -15.22
N TYR A 397 20.51 -1.66 -15.86
CA TYR A 397 20.76 -3.09 -16.05
C TYR A 397 21.21 -3.75 -14.75
N ARG A 398 20.55 -4.85 -14.37
CA ARG A 398 20.93 -5.69 -13.24
C ARG A 398 21.33 -7.08 -13.72
N PRO A 399 22.39 -7.67 -13.15
CA PRO A 399 22.72 -9.05 -13.42
C PRO A 399 21.64 -9.96 -12.81
N VAL A 400 21.11 -10.87 -13.61
CA VAL A 400 20.26 -11.98 -13.20
C VAL A 400 20.83 -13.22 -13.87
N GLU A 401 21.47 -14.08 -13.06
CA GLU A 401 22.28 -15.20 -13.54
C GLU A 401 23.34 -14.73 -14.56
N ASP A 402 23.34 -15.28 -15.78
CA ASP A 402 24.29 -14.97 -16.85
C ASP A 402 23.82 -13.85 -17.79
N LYS A 403 22.73 -13.13 -17.45
CA LYS A 403 22.15 -12.08 -18.30
C LYS A 403 22.02 -10.75 -17.56
N PHE A 404 22.10 -9.66 -18.33
CA PHE A 404 21.75 -8.32 -17.84
C PHE A 404 20.32 -8.00 -18.24
N ILE A 405 19.46 -7.79 -17.24
CA ILE A 405 18.05 -7.42 -17.44
C ILE A 405 17.87 -5.97 -17.05
N LEU A 406 17.28 -5.18 -17.94
CA LEU A 406 16.92 -3.80 -17.62
C LEU A 406 15.78 -3.81 -16.59
N ARG A 407 15.99 -3.14 -15.46
CA ARG A 407 14.95 -2.95 -14.45
C ARG A 407 14.60 -1.48 -14.32
N LYS A 408 13.31 -1.21 -14.16
CA LYS A 408 12.78 0.10 -13.77
C LYS A 408 13.11 0.36 -12.31
N GLY A 409 13.42 1.61 -12.01
CA GLY A 409 13.77 2.08 -10.67
C GLY A 409 12.56 2.63 -9.93
N ILE A 410 12.73 2.85 -8.63
CA ILE A 410 11.63 3.18 -7.71
C ILE A 410 10.87 4.44 -8.09
N PHE A 411 11.54 5.45 -8.63
CA PHE A 411 10.89 6.70 -9.04
C PHE A 411 10.14 6.55 -10.36
N TYR A 412 10.64 5.72 -11.29
CA TYR A 412 9.92 5.39 -12.52
C TYR A 412 8.60 4.68 -12.19
N ASP A 413 8.66 3.65 -11.34
CA ASP A 413 7.49 2.87 -10.96
C ASP A 413 6.47 3.74 -10.23
N PHE A 414 6.92 4.58 -9.30
CA PHE A 414 6.03 5.49 -8.58
C PHE A 414 5.42 6.58 -9.46
N CYS A 415 6.16 7.08 -10.46
CA CYS A 415 5.61 7.97 -11.47
C CYS A 415 4.55 7.26 -12.33
N THR A 416 4.77 5.99 -12.68
CA THR A 416 3.80 5.20 -13.44
C THR A 416 2.51 5.01 -12.63
N LEU A 417 2.65 4.67 -11.35
CA LEU A 417 1.55 4.59 -10.39
C LEU A 417 0.74 5.90 -10.32
N ALA A 418 1.42 7.03 -10.10
CA ALA A 418 0.77 8.34 -10.03
C ALA A 418 0.12 8.75 -11.36
N LYS A 419 0.78 8.48 -12.50
CA LYS A 419 0.24 8.73 -13.85
C LYS A 419 -1.09 8.01 -14.07
N ASN A 420 -1.20 6.80 -13.54
CA ASN A 420 -2.35 5.92 -13.71
C ASN A 420 -3.52 6.27 -12.78
N ASN A 421 -3.31 7.16 -11.81
CA ASN A 421 -4.31 7.60 -10.82
C ASN A 421 -4.33 9.14 -10.72
N ARG A 422 -4.65 9.82 -11.83
CA ARG A 422 -4.51 11.28 -11.99
C ARG A 422 -5.39 12.11 -11.06
N ASP A 423 -6.47 11.53 -10.54
CA ASP A 423 -7.43 12.14 -9.61
C ASP A 423 -6.91 12.21 -8.16
N LYS A 424 -5.83 11.48 -7.85
CA LYS A 424 -5.25 11.41 -6.51
C LYS A 424 -3.86 12.02 -6.49
N ASP A 425 -3.56 12.76 -5.42
CA ASP A 425 -2.22 13.26 -5.15
C ASP A 425 -1.30 12.15 -4.61
N TYR A 426 -0.05 12.12 -5.08
CA TYR A 426 1.00 11.15 -4.68
C TYR A 426 2.23 11.88 -4.16
N PHE A 427 2.90 11.32 -3.15
CA PHE A 427 4.03 11.98 -2.48
C PHE A 427 5.27 11.10 -2.51
N PHE A 428 6.36 11.64 -3.05
CA PHE A 428 7.68 11.02 -3.06
C PHE A 428 8.57 11.73 -2.04
N ILE A 429 8.84 11.07 -0.92
CA ILE A 429 9.59 11.61 0.21
C ILE A 429 11.02 11.07 0.18
N ILE A 430 11.99 11.98 0.21
CA ILE A 430 13.42 11.66 0.13
C ILE A 430 14.10 12.17 1.39
N ASP A 431 14.51 11.25 2.25
CA ASP A 431 15.35 11.56 3.40
C ASP A 431 16.82 11.68 3.00
N GLU A 432 17.57 12.49 3.75
CA GLU A 432 18.98 12.80 3.49
C GLU A 432 19.27 13.15 2.03
N ILE A 433 18.42 14.00 1.42
CA ILE A 433 18.43 14.28 -0.02
C ILE A 433 19.78 14.79 -0.54
N ASN A 434 20.57 15.42 0.33
CA ASN A 434 21.89 15.96 0.01
C ASN A 434 23.06 14.98 0.22
N ARG A 435 22.82 13.75 0.68
CA ARG A 435 23.82 12.67 0.69
C ARG A 435 24.01 12.01 -0.68
N GLY A 436 23.03 12.18 -1.58
CA GLY A 436 23.11 11.72 -2.96
C GLY A 436 23.56 12.82 -3.93
N ASN A 437 24.20 12.43 -5.04
CA ASN A 437 24.44 13.35 -6.15
C ASN A 437 23.15 13.50 -6.97
N LEU A 438 22.31 14.46 -6.58
CA LEU A 438 20.98 14.64 -7.16
C LEU A 438 20.98 14.84 -8.68
N SER A 439 21.94 15.61 -9.20
CA SER A 439 22.05 15.82 -10.65
C SER A 439 22.31 14.52 -11.40
N LYS A 440 23.13 13.62 -10.81
CA LYS A 440 23.39 12.30 -11.38
C LYS A 440 22.19 11.35 -11.19
N ILE A 441 21.56 11.36 -10.01
CA ILE A 441 20.45 10.47 -9.67
C ILE A 441 19.21 10.76 -10.51
N PHE A 442 18.81 12.03 -10.64
CA PHE A 442 17.67 12.41 -11.47
C PHE A 442 17.99 12.38 -12.97
N GLY A 443 19.26 12.52 -13.34
CA GLY A 443 19.72 12.50 -14.73
C GLY A 443 18.90 13.44 -15.61
N GLU A 444 18.33 12.88 -16.67
CA GLU A 444 17.51 13.60 -17.64
C GLU A 444 16.16 14.10 -17.07
N LEU A 445 15.68 13.52 -15.97
CA LEU A 445 14.41 13.90 -15.32
C LEU A 445 14.53 15.13 -14.42
N LEU A 446 15.74 15.63 -14.19
CA LEU A 446 15.96 16.80 -13.33
C LEU A 446 15.17 18.01 -13.82
N MET A 447 14.94 18.16 -15.13
CA MET A 447 14.06 19.22 -15.65
C MET A 447 12.58 18.94 -15.35
N LEU A 448 12.14 17.70 -15.51
CA LEU A 448 10.73 17.31 -15.45
C LEU A 448 10.13 17.38 -14.05
N ILE A 449 10.94 17.42 -12.99
CA ILE A 449 10.40 17.61 -11.63
C ILE A 449 9.84 19.02 -11.41
N GLU A 450 10.25 20.01 -12.21
CA GLU A 450 9.73 21.38 -12.14
C GLU A 450 8.28 21.42 -12.61
N LYS A 451 7.38 22.05 -11.84
CA LYS A 451 5.92 22.01 -12.06
C LYS A 451 5.50 22.25 -13.51
N ASP A 452 6.05 23.27 -14.16
CA ASP A 452 5.62 23.66 -15.52
C ASP A 452 6.13 22.71 -16.62
N TYR A 453 7.11 21.86 -16.27
CA TYR A 453 7.72 20.85 -17.15
C TYR A 453 7.17 19.44 -16.89
N ARG A 454 6.13 19.31 -16.05
CA ARG A 454 5.43 18.04 -15.82
C ARG A 454 4.38 17.78 -16.89
N GLY A 455 3.87 16.55 -16.89
CA GLY A 455 2.77 16.14 -17.75
C GLY A 455 3.19 15.70 -19.15
N GLU A 456 2.21 15.17 -19.86
CA GLU A 456 2.35 14.45 -21.13
C GLU A 456 2.99 15.28 -22.26
N LYS A 457 2.72 16.59 -22.26
CA LYS A 457 3.27 17.54 -23.23
C LYS A 457 4.80 17.71 -23.16
N ASN A 458 5.40 17.40 -22.01
CA ASN A 458 6.82 17.62 -21.71
C ASN A 458 7.64 16.32 -21.68
N LYS A 459 7.16 15.26 -22.35
CA LYS A 459 7.85 13.96 -22.44
C LYS A 459 9.30 14.10 -22.91
N MET A 460 10.20 13.42 -22.22
CA MET A 460 11.60 13.24 -22.63
C MET A 460 11.90 11.79 -22.95
N THR A 461 12.87 11.58 -23.84
CA THR A 461 13.36 10.27 -24.22
C THR A 461 14.36 9.76 -23.18
N LEU A 462 14.09 8.60 -22.57
CA LEU A 462 15.01 7.96 -21.63
C LEU A 462 16.19 7.33 -22.35
N ALA A 463 17.37 7.41 -21.74
CA ALA A 463 18.63 7.03 -22.40
C ALA A 463 18.74 5.51 -22.68
N TYR A 464 18.24 4.67 -21.78
CA TYR A 464 18.37 3.21 -21.88
C TYR A 464 17.40 2.58 -22.88
N THR A 465 16.14 3.03 -22.89
CA THR A 465 15.06 2.39 -23.67
C THR A 465 14.69 3.17 -24.93
N GLY A 466 15.01 4.46 -24.99
CA GLY A 466 14.47 5.37 -26.01
C GLY A 466 12.97 5.65 -25.84
N GLU A 467 12.36 5.23 -24.73
CA GLU A 467 10.94 5.46 -24.46
C GLU A 467 10.69 6.91 -24.02
N LYS A 468 9.48 7.40 -24.27
CA LYS A 468 9.06 8.73 -23.82
C LYS A 468 8.48 8.65 -22.41
N PHE A 469 9.10 9.37 -21.48
CA PHE A 469 8.71 9.45 -20.08
C PHE A 469 8.44 10.89 -19.64
N TYR A 470 7.56 11.08 -18.66
CA TYR A 470 7.31 12.37 -18.02
C TYR A 470 6.96 12.19 -16.54
N VAL A 471 7.24 13.21 -15.74
CA VAL A 471 6.82 13.24 -14.33
C VAL A 471 5.35 13.70 -14.24
N PRO A 472 4.47 12.96 -13.54
CA PRO A 472 3.05 13.31 -13.42
C PRO A 472 2.79 14.62 -12.66
N GLU A 473 1.70 15.31 -13.02
CA GLU A 473 1.31 16.59 -12.42
C GLU A 473 0.78 16.46 -10.97
N ASN A 474 0.22 15.29 -10.64
CA ASN A 474 -0.30 14.91 -9.33
C ASN A 474 0.77 14.36 -8.37
N LEU A 475 2.03 14.28 -8.80
CA LEU A 475 3.15 13.91 -7.92
C LEU A 475 3.63 15.12 -7.10
N TYR A 476 4.09 14.92 -5.87
CA TYR A 476 4.76 15.91 -5.05
C TYR A 476 6.06 15.32 -4.53
N ILE A 477 7.13 16.12 -4.47
CA ILE A 477 8.43 15.68 -3.95
C ILE A 477 8.74 16.43 -2.66
N ILE A 478 9.00 15.72 -1.58
CA ILE A 478 9.42 16.31 -0.29
C ILE A 478 10.81 15.76 0.04
N GLY A 479 11.82 16.60 -0.14
CA GLY A 479 13.18 16.31 0.30
C GLY A 479 13.40 16.74 1.74
N MET A 480 14.31 16.07 2.44
CA MET A 480 14.72 16.44 3.80
C MET A 480 16.23 16.47 3.89
N MET A 481 16.76 17.48 4.57
CA MET A 481 18.20 17.56 4.82
C MET A 481 18.54 18.18 6.17
N ASN A 482 19.63 17.68 6.75
CA ASN A 482 20.26 18.31 7.90
C ASN A 482 21.16 19.46 7.42
N THR A 483 21.06 20.61 8.08
CA THR A 483 21.84 21.81 7.75
C THR A 483 23.21 21.83 8.42
N ALA A 484 23.41 21.06 9.50
CA ALA A 484 24.67 20.99 10.25
C ALA A 484 25.73 20.13 9.57
N ASP A 485 25.34 19.19 8.70
CA ASP A 485 26.25 18.20 8.16
C ASP A 485 27.12 18.82 7.04
N ARG A 486 28.42 18.92 7.31
CA ARG A 486 29.41 19.57 6.43
C ARG A 486 29.96 18.63 5.36
N SER A 487 29.61 17.34 5.42
CA SER A 487 30.12 16.30 4.51
C SER A 487 29.29 16.14 3.23
N LEU A 488 28.29 17.00 3.04
CA LEU A 488 27.22 16.83 2.05
C LEU A 488 27.60 17.43 0.70
N ALA A 489 27.09 16.82 -0.38
CA ALA A 489 27.23 17.36 -1.71
C ALA A 489 26.53 18.73 -1.78
N MET A 490 27.23 19.76 -2.26
CA MET A 490 26.61 21.06 -2.46
C MET A 490 25.44 20.94 -3.44
N ILE A 491 24.25 21.35 -3.00
CA ILE A 491 23.10 21.42 -3.89
C ILE A 491 23.36 22.52 -4.93
N ASP A 492 23.49 22.10 -6.18
CA ASP A 492 23.71 23.00 -7.31
C ASP A 492 22.52 23.97 -7.48
N TYR A 493 22.82 25.18 -7.96
CA TYR A 493 21.86 26.25 -8.25
C TYR A 493 20.74 25.80 -9.17
N ALA A 494 21.05 24.93 -10.13
CA ALA A 494 20.05 24.32 -11.01
C ALA A 494 18.98 23.60 -10.17
N LEU A 495 19.38 22.79 -9.20
CA LEU A 495 18.44 22.07 -8.34
C LEU A 495 17.73 23.00 -7.37
N ARG A 496 18.46 23.99 -6.81
CA ARG A 496 17.85 24.96 -5.90
C ARG A 496 16.64 25.67 -6.48
N ARG A 497 16.64 25.98 -7.79
CA ARG A 497 15.51 26.65 -8.46
C ARG A 497 14.21 25.81 -8.50
N ARG A 498 14.36 24.47 -8.45
CA ARG A 498 13.28 23.49 -8.64
C ARG A 498 12.57 23.09 -7.35
N PHE A 499 13.19 23.38 -6.21
CA PHE A 499 12.65 23.14 -4.87
C PHE A 499 12.40 24.46 -4.15
N SER A 500 11.30 24.55 -3.41
CA SER A 500 11.19 25.56 -2.35
C SER A 500 11.91 25.06 -1.10
N PHE A 501 12.81 25.85 -0.53
CA PHE A 501 13.50 25.50 0.72
C PHE A 501 12.70 26.05 1.90
N PHE A 502 12.31 25.17 2.81
CA PHE A 502 11.56 25.52 3.99
C PHE A 502 12.37 25.16 5.24
N ASN A 503 12.68 26.16 6.06
CA ASN A 503 13.46 25.95 7.27
C ASN A 503 12.54 25.58 8.44
N ILE A 504 12.66 24.35 8.95
CA ILE A 504 11.98 23.89 10.16
C ILE A 504 12.84 24.24 11.37
N LYS A 505 12.27 25.02 12.28
CA LYS A 505 12.90 25.45 13.52
C LYS A 505 12.53 24.53 14.69
N PRO A 506 13.29 24.52 15.79
CA PRO A 506 12.87 23.86 17.02
C PRO A 506 11.55 24.43 17.54
N GLY A 507 10.51 23.59 17.56
CA GLY A 507 9.16 23.95 18.01
C GLY A 507 8.95 24.18 19.52
N PHE A 508 10.00 24.44 20.33
CA PHE A 508 9.87 24.62 21.79
C PHE A 508 8.88 25.72 22.20
N GLU A 509 8.76 26.76 21.37
CA GLU A 509 7.89 27.92 21.64
C GLU A 509 6.49 27.81 21.01
N THR A 510 6.19 26.70 20.31
CA THR A 510 4.88 26.47 19.70
C THR A 510 3.84 26.09 20.74
N GLU A 511 2.57 26.44 20.47
CA GLU A 511 1.47 26.13 21.39
C GLU A 511 1.27 24.63 21.58
N GLY A 512 1.47 23.83 20.52
CA GLY A 512 1.41 22.37 20.58
C GLY A 512 2.45 21.77 21.54
N PHE A 513 3.70 22.24 21.47
CA PHE A 513 4.76 21.76 22.36
C PHE A 513 4.53 22.21 23.80
N LYS A 514 4.18 23.48 24.03
CA LYS A 514 3.87 24.00 25.38
C LYS A 514 2.71 23.24 26.03
N LYS A 515 1.64 22.95 25.28
CA LYS A 515 0.51 22.17 25.76
C LYS A 515 0.94 20.75 26.14
N LYS A 516 1.81 20.13 25.34
CA LYS A 516 2.38 18.82 25.65
C LYS A 516 3.22 18.85 26.94
N CYS A 517 4.11 19.82 27.11
CA CYS A 517 4.89 19.99 28.35
C CYS A 517 4.00 20.25 29.57
N SER A 518 2.92 21.01 29.42
CA SER A 518 1.99 21.32 30.52
C SER A 518 1.23 20.10 31.04
N SER A 519 1.16 19.02 30.25
CA SER A 519 0.56 17.75 30.69
C SER A 519 1.47 16.91 31.61
N VAL A 520 2.74 17.33 31.75
CA VAL A 520 3.74 16.66 32.58
C VAL A 520 3.75 17.28 33.97
N THR A 521 3.75 16.43 35.00
CA THR A 521 3.77 16.87 36.41
C THR A 521 5.15 17.30 36.89
N ASN A 522 6.22 16.84 36.24
CA ASN A 522 7.60 17.13 36.62
C ASN A 522 7.99 18.59 36.27
N PRO A 523 8.20 19.47 37.27
CA PRO A 523 8.50 20.88 37.02
C PRO A 523 9.89 21.10 36.41
N LYS A 524 10.79 20.11 36.49
CA LYS A 524 12.15 20.19 35.92
C LYS A 524 12.14 20.22 34.39
N LEU A 525 11.10 19.66 33.75
CA LEU A 525 10.94 19.70 32.30
C LEU A 525 10.88 21.16 31.80
N GLU A 526 10.05 22.01 32.41
CA GLU A 526 9.91 23.40 31.99
C GLU A 526 11.21 24.20 32.24
N LYS A 527 11.88 23.96 33.38
CA LYS A 527 13.20 24.53 33.68
C LYS A 527 14.21 24.15 32.58
N LEU A 528 14.25 22.87 32.18
CA LEU A 528 15.16 22.36 31.15
C LEU A 528 14.84 22.95 29.77
N VAL A 529 13.58 22.99 29.36
CA VAL A 529 13.17 23.58 28.07
C VAL A 529 13.61 25.04 27.98
N ARG A 530 13.42 25.83 29.05
CA ARG A 530 13.89 27.23 29.08
C ARG A 530 15.42 27.33 28.90
N LYS A 531 16.18 26.41 29.51
CA LYS A 531 17.63 26.35 29.36
C LYS A 531 18.07 25.93 27.96
N ILE A 532 17.36 25.02 27.31
CA ILE A 532 17.62 24.64 25.91
C ILE A 532 17.31 25.81 24.95
N ILE A 533 16.25 26.58 25.19
CA ILE A 533 15.97 27.79 24.41
C ILE A 533 17.10 28.83 24.58
N GLU A 534 17.63 29.00 25.80
CA GLU A 534 18.79 29.86 26.07
C GLU A 534 20.05 29.37 25.34
N LEU A 535 20.29 28.05 25.36
CA LEU A 535 21.38 27.39 24.66
C LEU A 535 21.28 27.59 23.14
N ASN A 536 20.11 27.40 22.54
CA ASN A 536 19.90 27.61 21.11
C ASN A 536 20.23 29.04 20.68
N LYS A 537 19.90 30.05 21.48
CA LYS A 537 20.31 31.44 21.21
C LYS A 537 21.84 31.56 21.15
N LYS A 538 22.57 30.91 22.05
CA LYS A 538 24.04 30.90 22.04
C LYS A 538 24.67 30.08 20.92
N ILE A 539 24.00 29.05 20.43
CA ILE A 539 24.41 28.31 19.25
C ILE A 539 24.23 29.17 17.99
N ILE A 540 23.09 29.87 17.87
CA ILE A 540 22.81 30.76 16.73
C ILE A 540 23.80 31.93 16.67
N GLU A 541 24.13 32.53 17.82
CA GLU A 541 25.08 33.65 17.95
C GLU A 541 26.54 33.24 17.71
N ASP A 542 26.85 31.94 17.63
CA ASP A 542 28.21 31.44 17.43
C ASP A 542 28.59 31.46 15.95
N ASP A 543 29.64 32.20 15.61
CA ASP A 543 30.15 32.37 14.24
C ASP A 543 30.50 31.03 13.55
N SER A 544 30.80 29.99 14.33
CA SER A 544 31.19 28.67 13.81
C SER A 544 30.02 27.70 13.64
N LEU A 545 28.84 27.98 14.20
CA LEU A 545 27.69 27.07 14.20
C LEU A 545 26.49 27.66 13.43
N GLY A 546 25.87 28.70 13.98
CA GLY A 546 24.63 29.30 13.45
C GLY A 546 23.38 28.43 13.65
N SER A 547 22.26 28.85 13.05
CA SER A 547 20.93 28.20 13.22
C SER A 547 20.83 26.74 12.77
N GLY A 548 21.78 26.26 11.97
CA GLY A 548 21.77 24.88 11.50
C GLY A 548 22.06 23.83 12.58
N PHE A 549 22.59 24.26 13.73
CA PHE A 549 23.07 23.44 14.85
C PHE A 549 22.18 23.56 16.10
N GLU A 550 21.03 24.22 16.02
CA GLU A 550 20.11 24.30 17.16
C GLU A 550 19.72 22.91 17.67
N ILE A 551 19.52 22.78 18.98
CA ILE A 551 19.00 21.57 19.59
C ILE A 551 17.52 21.43 19.21
N GLY A 552 17.16 20.29 18.62
CA GLY A 552 15.78 19.96 18.27
C GLY A 552 14.92 19.55 19.46
N HIS A 553 13.59 19.61 19.32
CA HIS A 553 12.65 19.23 20.37
C HIS A 553 12.41 17.71 20.48
N SER A 554 12.89 16.90 19.51
CA SER A 554 12.67 15.45 19.51
C SER A 554 13.20 14.74 20.74
N TYR A 555 14.29 15.25 21.34
CA TYR A 555 14.88 14.70 22.56
C TYR A 555 13.91 14.79 23.76
N LEU A 556 12.96 15.73 23.72
CA LEU A 556 11.95 15.93 24.75
C LEU A 556 10.55 15.48 24.30
N CYS A 557 10.45 14.69 23.23
CA CYS A 557 9.21 14.06 22.80
C CYS A 557 8.97 12.73 23.53
N PHE A 558 7.94 12.69 24.37
CA PHE A 558 7.51 11.48 25.09
C PHE A 558 6.17 10.96 24.57
N LYS A 559 5.89 9.67 24.81
CA LYS A 559 4.59 9.04 24.49
C LYS A 559 3.58 9.31 25.61
N ASN A 560 3.93 9.03 26.87
CA ASN A 560 3.08 9.31 28.02
C ASN A 560 3.72 10.35 28.94
N PRO A 561 2.95 11.29 29.52
CA PRO A 561 3.49 12.30 30.43
C PRO A 561 4.15 11.71 31.69
N VAL A 562 3.71 10.52 32.12
CA VAL A 562 4.28 9.81 33.28
C VAL A 562 5.70 9.29 33.04
N ASP A 563 6.13 9.18 31.78
CA ASP A 563 7.46 8.69 31.41
C ASP A 563 8.54 9.77 31.64
N VAL A 564 8.15 11.02 31.89
CA VAL A 564 9.07 12.16 32.07
C VAL A 564 9.56 12.25 33.52
N THR A 565 10.35 11.24 33.90
CA THR A 565 11.01 11.16 35.20
C THR A 565 12.30 11.98 35.25
N ASP A 566 12.85 12.16 36.45
CA ASP A 566 14.15 12.81 36.62
C ASP A 566 15.27 12.06 35.90
N ASP A 567 15.21 10.72 35.88
CA ASP A 567 16.17 9.88 35.18
C ASP A 567 16.05 10.03 33.66
N PHE A 568 14.83 10.15 33.13
CA PHE A 568 14.62 10.44 31.71
C PHE A 568 15.24 11.78 31.32
N LEU A 569 14.95 12.85 32.08
CA LEU A 569 15.50 14.18 31.81
C LEU A 569 17.02 14.22 31.96
N ARG A 570 17.56 13.53 32.96
CA ARG A 570 19.01 13.38 33.14
C ARG A 570 19.62 12.64 31.96
N GLY A 571 18.98 11.57 31.49
CA GLY A 571 19.43 10.81 30.34
C GLY A 571 19.54 11.67 29.08
N VAL A 572 18.51 12.49 28.80
CA VAL A 572 18.52 13.44 27.68
C VAL A 572 19.68 14.43 27.79
N VAL A 573 19.92 14.97 28.99
CA VAL A 573 21.01 15.93 29.19
C VAL A 573 22.38 15.26 29.06
N GLU A 574 22.62 14.16 29.77
CA GLU A 574 23.94 13.56 29.93
C GLU A 574 24.38 12.70 28.74
N TYR A 575 23.45 12.05 28.05
CA TYR A 575 23.76 11.09 26.99
C TYR A 575 23.42 11.58 25.59
N ASP A 576 22.55 12.58 25.43
CA ASP A 576 22.21 13.13 24.11
C ASP A 576 22.77 14.55 23.92
N ILE A 577 22.39 15.50 24.77
CA ILE A 577 22.71 16.91 24.55
C ILE A 577 24.19 17.21 24.82
N ILE A 578 24.73 16.79 25.97
CA ILE A 578 26.12 17.09 26.33
C ILE A 578 27.13 16.53 25.31
N PRO A 579 27.06 15.23 24.90
CA PRO A 579 27.96 14.70 23.88
C PRO A 579 27.88 15.47 22.55
N MET A 580 26.70 15.92 22.16
CA MET A 580 26.55 16.74 20.96
C MET A 580 27.18 18.13 21.12
N LEU A 581 27.13 18.74 22.31
CA LEU A 581 27.85 19.99 22.59
C LEU A 581 29.37 19.81 22.57
N GLU A 582 29.88 18.65 22.99
CA GLU A 582 31.30 18.30 22.86
C GLU A 582 31.75 18.25 21.40
N GLU A 583 30.88 17.82 20.48
CA GLU A 583 31.16 17.90 19.03
C GLU A 583 31.08 19.33 18.51
N TYR A 584 30.08 20.11 18.94
CA TYR A 584 29.88 21.49 18.47
C TYR A 584 31.01 22.42 18.91
N TRP A 585 31.47 22.28 20.14
CA TRP A 585 32.54 23.07 20.74
C TRP A 585 33.75 22.22 21.09
N PHE A 586 34.17 21.36 20.16
CA PHE A 586 35.32 20.46 20.30
C PHE A 586 36.58 21.18 20.81
N ASP A 587 36.86 22.38 20.29
CA ASP A 587 38.01 23.19 20.68
C ASP A 587 37.73 24.13 21.88
N ASN A 588 36.48 24.20 22.37
CA ASN A 588 36.06 25.12 23.43
C ASN A 588 35.41 24.39 24.62
N LYS A 589 36.23 23.60 25.33
CA LYS A 589 35.83 22.84 26.52
C LYS A 589 35.21 23.70 27.63
N ASN A 590 35.63 24.96 27.76
CA ASN A 590 35.06 25.86 28.76
C ASN A 590 33.58 26.15 28.49
N LYS A 591 33.22 26.37 27.22
CA LYS A 591 31.83 26.61 26.81
C LYS A 591 30.97 25.35 26.97
N VAL A 592 31.53 24.18 26.66
CA VAL A 592 30.89 22.88 26.94
C VAL A 592 30.60 22.75 28.44
N ASN A 593 31.63 22.89 29.29
CA ASN A 593 31.46 22.76 30.75
C ASN A 593 30.44 23.75 31.31
N GLU A 594 30.47 25.01 30.87
CA GLU A 594 29.51 26.04 31.28
C GLU A 594 28.07 25.61 30.96
N TRP A 595 27.81 25.16 29.74
CA TRP A 595 26.47 24.75 29.31
C TRP A 595 26.03 23.42 29.91
N SER A 596 26.95 22.47 30.09
CA SER A 596 26.71 21.21 30.81
C SER A 596 26.25 21.47 32.24
N GLU A 597 26.93 22.34 32.98
CA GLU A 597 26.53 22.73 34.34
C GLU A 597 25.18 23.46 34.35
N LYS A 598 24.95 24.39 33.41
CA LYS A 598 23.66 25.08 33.27
C LYS A 598 22.50 24.12 33.01
N LEU A 599 22.67 23.14 32.13
CA LEU A 599 21.66 22.12 31.83
C LEU A 599 21.41 21.20 33.03
N LYS A 600 22.46 20.70 33.67
CA LYS A 600 22.35 19.88 34.88
C LYS A 600 21.68 20.63 36.03
N SER A 601 21.99 21.92 36.21
CA SER A 601 21.36 22.76 37.23
C SER A 601 19.85 22.91 37.07
N ALA A 602 19.32 22.73 35.85
CA ALA A 602 17.88 22.74 35.59
C ALA A 602 17.15 21.54 36.21
N LEU A 603 17.89 20.46 36.48
CA LEU A 603 17.39 19.20 37.05
C LEU A 603 17.60 19.11 38.57
N ASN A 604 18.27 20.09 39.16
CA ASN A 604 18.38 20.21 40.61
C ASN A 604 17.08 20.76 41.19
N ASP A 605 16.81 20.41 42.46
CA ASP A 605 15.58 20.80 43.16
C ASP A 605 15.47 22.32 43.36
#